data_AF-A0A0S8F2Z2-F1
#
_entry.id   AF-A0A0S8F2Z2-F1
#
_cell.length_a   1.000
_cell.length_b   1.000
_cell.length_c   1.000
_cell.angle_alpha   90.00
_cell.angle_beta   90.00
_cell.angle_gamma   90.00
#
_symmetry.space_group_name_H-M   'P 1'
#
loop_
_entity.id
_entity.type
_entity.pdbx_description
1 polymer ?
#
loop_
_entity_poly.entity_id
_entity_poly.type
_entity_poly.pdbx_seq_one_letter_code
_entity_poly.pdbx_strand_id
1 'polypeptide(L)'
;MGGDWLDALESVGGRLVPAARVFVDSERPPPPGAGPSGVRWLAAQLEDFVDRDTDDAEDDRFVEGAGSLLGLLLIQHLGGQAREREGCHRVQLGRFGWFDPFGAIQEALDAEDPRICLSEYLAVAEREANGRGPVSRVVRAFADTLQHERPDIDIESQFELTLDLNNGASVDLARLERVARDQDDDATTEAARRIISMLPGADTQEATPWHQAASRLLPRLVSRQFLDALPGEQALYAECVGGDVHLALQLRYAERARYVRTAEVDGWALERSAARHQAIENLRSRSRKLRLERISEGVMRVRQGDGLDGARLLLPDLAARLARLADETWIAAAPHRDVLLLGYESFVHELAKRAEDAAQRAPHPISASLFAVTQHGPRPLPR
;
A
#
# COMPACT_ATOMS: atom_id res chain seq x y z
N MET A 1 -24.17 29.13 12.71
CA MET A 1 -24.14 27.96 13.61
C MET A 1 -24.39 26.65 12.83
N GLY A 2 -23.84 26.47 11.62
CA GLY A 2 -24.03 25.23 10.85
C GLY A 2 -22.71 24.59 10.43
N GLY A 3 -21.62 24.83 11.17
CA GLY A 3 -20.31 24.21 10.93
C GLY A 3 -19.58 23.84 12.23
N ASP A 4 -20.02 24.40 13.37
CA ASP A 4 -19.41 24.23 14.70
C ASP A 4 -19.28 22.77 15.18
N TRP A 5 -20.01 21.84 14.54
CA TRP A 5 -19.89 20.41 14.84
C TRP A 5 -18.62 19.77 14.24
N LEU A 6 -18.03 20.39 13.21
CA LEU A 6 -16.75 19.94 12.62
C LEU A 6 -15.59 20.16 13.59
N ASP A 7 -15.63 21.23 14.40
CA ASP A 7 -14.64 21.50 15.46
C ASP A 7 -14.55 20.35 16.46
N ALA A 8 -15.70 19.77 16.82
CA ALA A 8 -15.77 18.66 17.75
C ALA A 8 -15.10 17.37 17.23
N LEU A 9 -14.80 17.29 15.92
CA LEU A 9 -14.24 16.12 15.27
C LEU A 9 -12.74 16.25 14.97
N GLU A 10 -12.07 17.35 15.28
CA GLU A 10 -10.65 17.55 14.93
C GLU A 10 -9.74 16.39 15.35
N SER A 11 -9.94 15.86 16.56
CA SER A 11 -9.13 14.77 17.11
C SER A 11 -9.28 13.44 16.37
N VAL A 12 -10.44 13.19 15.74
CA VAL A 12 -10.76 11.92 15.07
C VAL A 12 -10.87 12.04 13.56
N GLY A 13 -11.15 13.23 13.04
CA GLY A 13 -11.32 13.52 11.62
C GLY A 13 -10.02 13.90 10.91
N GLY A 14 -8.99 14.33 11.65
CA GLY A 14 -7.67 14.63 11.11
C GLY A 14 -7.72 15.60 9.92
N ARG A 15 -7.08 15.23 8.80
CA ARG A 15 -7.01 16.04 7.57
C ARG A 15 -8.36 16.24 6.87
N LEU A 16 -9.38 15.43 7.18
CA LEU A 16 -10.71 15.62 6.60
C LEU A 16 -11.35 16.93 7.08
N VAL A 17 -11.08 17.35 8.33
CA VAL A 17 -11.69 18.56 8.91
C VAL A 17 -11.38 19.83 8.13
N PRO A 18 -10.09 20.19 7.86
CA PRO A 18 -9.80 21.39 7.10
C PRO A 18 -10.34 21.33 5.66
N ALA A 19 -10.28 20.18 4.98
CA ALA A 19 -10.82 20.02 3.63
C ALA A 19 -12.35 20.19 3.58
N ALA A 20 -13.07 19.56 4.52
CA ALA A 20 -14.52 19.71 4.64
C ALA A 20 -14.95 21.14 4.96
N ARG A 21 -14.16 21.89 5.76
CA ARG A 21 -14.44 23.30 6.05
C ARG A 21 -14.33 24.17 4.80
N VAL A 22 -13.23 24.03 4.07
CA VAL A 22 -13.03 24.77 2.81
C VAL A 22 -14.20 24.52 1.87
N PHE A 23 -14.64 23.27 1.78
CA PHE A 23 -15.80 22.89 0.96
C PHE A 23 -17.12 23.50 1.45
N VAL A 24 -17.42 23.40 2.75
CA VAL A 24 -18.64 23.99 3.33
C VAL A 24 -18.68 25.50 3.16
N ASP A 25 -17.53 26.17 3.29
CA ASP A 25 -17.42 27.62 3.16
C ASP A 25 -17.47 28.07 1.69
N SER A 26 -17.10 27.22 0.73
CA SER A 26 -17.18 27.52 -0.70
C SER A 26 -18.57 27.31 -1.29
N GLU A 27 -19.40 26.45 -0.69
CA GLU A 27 -20.75 26.16 -1.16
C GLU A 27 -21.82 27.11 -0.59
N ARG A 28 -23.01 27.08 -1.19
CA ARG A 28 -24.06 28.08 -0.90
C ARG A 28 -24.66 27.89 0.51
N PRO A 29 -24.88 28.99 1.27
CA PRO A 29 -25.54 28.91 2.56
C PRO A 29 -27.01 28.45 2.45
N PRO A 30 -27.58 27.84 3.51
CA PRO A 30 -26.98 27.67 4.84
C PRO A 30 -26.01 26.48 4.93
N PRO A 31 -24.99 26.56 5.81
CA PRO A 31 -24.03 25.48 6.00
C PRO A 31 -24.69 24.22 6.61
N PRO A 32 -24.15 23.02 6.36
CA PRO A 32 -24.80 21.76 6.69
C PRO A 32 -24.90 21.51 8.20
N GLY A 33 -26.09 21.16 8.66
CA GLY A 33 -26.23 20.56 9.99
C GLY A 33 -25.51 19.21 10.09
N ALA A 34 -25.34 18.70 11.31
CA ALA A 34 -24.87 17.35 11.57
C ALA A 34 -25.83 16.25 11.07
N GLY A 35 -25.35 15.01 10.99
CA GLY A 35 -26.19 13.82 10.78
C GLY A 35 -27.08 13.88 9.53
N PRO A 36 -28.38 13.47 9.59
CA PRO A 36 -29.24 13.40 8.41
C PRO A 36 -29.43 14.71 7.65
N SER A 37 -29.37 15.87 8.35
CA SER A 37 -29.44 17.17 7.67
C SER A 37 -28.19 17.44 6.81
N GLY A 38 -27.01 17.03 7.29
CA GLY A 38 -25.77 17.18 6.53
C GLY A 38 -25.72 16.24 5.33
N VAL A 39 -26.21 15.02 5.48
CA VAL A 39 -26.34 14.07 4.35
C VAL A 39 -27.26 14.61 3.26
N ARG A 40 -28.44 15.15 3.63
CA ARG A 40 -29.35 15.76 2.65
C ARG A 40 -28.74 16.98 1.96
N TRP A 41 -27.99 17.79 2.72
CA TRP A 41 -27.29 18.94 2.17
C TRP A 41 -26.22 18.50 1.15
N LEU A 42 -25.41 17.51 1.50
CA LEU A 42 -24.39 16.94 0.61
C LEU A 42 -25.02 16.33 -0.65
N ALA A 43 -26.12 15.59 -0.51
CA ALA A 43 -26.87 15.03 -1.62
C ALA A 43 -27.45 16.11 -2.56
N ALA A 44 -27.79 17.29 -2.04
CA ALA A 44 -28.19 18.41 -2.87
C ALA A 44 -26.99 19.06 -3.58
N GLN A 45 -25.82 19.14 -2.93
CA GLN A 45 -24.61 19.63 -3.58
C GLN A 45 -24.15 18.73 -4.73
N LEU A 46 -24.30 17.41 -4.60
CA LEU A 46 -24.01 16.45 -5.67
C LEU A 46 -24.86 16.69 -6.90
N GLU A 47 -26.19 16.77 -6.74
CA GLU A 47 -27.10 17.08 -7.86
C GLU A 47 -26.77 18.42 -8.52
N ASP A 48 -26.56 19.45 -7.70
CA ASP A 48 -26.21 20.79 -8.19
C ASP A 48 -24.84 20.82 -8.89
N PHE A 49 -23.95 19.86 -8.64
CA PHE A 49 -22.62 19.78 -9.24
C PHE A 49 -22.61 18.99 -10.55
N VAL A 50 -23.36 17.88 -10.63
CA VAL A 50 -23.46 17.05 -11.85
C VAL A 50 -23.97 17.85 -13.06
N ASP A 51 -24.82 18.86 -12.83
CA ASP A 51 -25.33 19.74 -13.88
C ASP A 51 -24.37 20.87 -14.30
N ARG A 52 -23.19 21.00 -13.67
CA ARG A 52 -22.21 22.07 -13.97
C ARG A 52 -21.25 21.64 -15.09
N ASP A 53 -20.79 22.62 -15.85
CA ASP A 53 -19.67 22.45 -16.79
C ASP A 53 -18.38 22.73 -16.02
N THR A 54 -17.67 21.68 -15.63
CA THR A 54 -16.49 21.72 -14.75
C THR A 54 -15.25 21.19 -15.48
N ASP A 55 -14.07 21.59 -15.01
CA ASP A 55 -12.81 20.98 -15.42
C ASP A 55 -12.35 19.90 -14.43
N ASP A 56 -11.40 19.06 -14.84
CA ASP A 56 -10.86 17.97 -14.01
C ASP A 56 -10.37 18.47 -12.62
N ALA A 57 -9.90 19.72 -12.53
CA ALA A 57 -9.39 20.29 -11.28
C ALA A 57 -10.52 20.80 -10.36
N GLU A 58 -11.68 21.14 -10.90
CA GLU A 58 -12.90 21.40 -10.16
C GLU A 58 -13.51 20.11 -9.61
N ASP A 59 -13.53 19.05 -10.42
CA ASP A 59 -14.00 17.72 -10.02
C ASP A 59 -13.16 17.16 -8.86
N ASP A 60 -11.83 17.18 -8.99
CA ASP A 60 -10.92 16.72 -7.94
C ASP A 60 -11.14 17.48 -6.61
N ARG A 61 -11.30 18.80 -6.67
CA ARG A 61 -11.55 19.64 -5.48
C ARG A 61 -12.92 19.35 -4.86
N PHE A 62 -13.93 19.13 -5.69
CA PHE A 62 -15.26 18.78 -5.21
C PHE A 62 -15.23 17.42 -4.52
N VAL A 63 -14.64 16.39 -5.14
CA VAL A 63 -14.51 15.05 -4.58
C VAL A 63 -13.74 15.07 -3.25
N GLU A 64 -12.64 15.84 -3.18
CA GLU A 64 -11.87 16.02 -1.95
C GLU A 64 -12.72 16.64 -0.83
N GLY A 65 -13.42 17.73 -1.13
CA GLY A 65 -14.25 18.46 -0.17
C GLY A 65 -15.48 17.67 0.30
N ALA A 66 -16.26 17.18 -0.65
CA ALA A 66 -17.47 16.39 -0.42
C ALA A 66 -17.15 15.05 0.25
N GLY A 67 -16.08 14.37 -0.18
CA GLY A 67 -15.61 13.13 0.44
C GLY A 67 -15.15 13.35 1.88
N SER A 68 -14.44 14.45 2.13
CA SER A 68 -14.05 14.82 3.49
C SER A 68 -15.27 15.09 4.38
N LEU A 69 -16.27 15.82 3.88
CA LEU A 69 -17.51 16.07 4.63
C LEU A 69 -18.29 14.78 4.89
N LEU A 70 -18.43 13.90 3.89
CA LEU A 70 -19.09 12.60 4.02
C LEU A 70 -18.41 11.76 5.10
N GLY A 71 -17.07 11.70 5.08
CA GLY A 71 -16.31 10.95 6.07
C GLY A 71 -16.56 11.45 7.50
N LEU A 72 -16.62 12.77 7.70
CA LEU A 72 -16.91 13.37 9.00
C LEU A 72 -18.35 13.16 9.46
N LEU A 73 -19.33 13.22 8.55
CA LEU A 73 -20.73 12.90 8.85
C LEU A 73 -20.85 11.45 9.34
N LEU A 74 -20.13 10.52 8.72
CA LEU A 74 -20.10 9.12 9.12
C LEU A 74 -19.40 8.92 10.47
N ILE A 75 -18.24 9.54 10.69
CA ILE A 75 -17.53 9.48 11.99
C ILE A 75 -18.43 10.01 13.11
N GLN A 76 -19.12 11.11 12.88
CA GLN A 76 -20.04 11.69 13.87
C GLN A 76 -21.20 10.75 14.20
N HIS A 77 -21.77 10.12 13.17
CA HIS A 77 -23.00 9.33 13.31
C HIS A 77 -22.75 7.91 13.81
N LEU A 78 -21.77 7.23 13.23
CA LEU A 78 -21.48 5.81 13.48
C LEU A 78 -20.34 5.61 14.49
N GLY A 79 -19.63 6.69 14.84
CA GLY A 79 -18.36 6.60 15.56
C GLY A 79 -17.25 6.09 14.64
N GLY A 80 -16.00 6.34 15.03
CA GLY A 80 -14.84 5.94 14.25
C GLY A 80 -13.83 7.06 14.15
N GLN A 81 -12.96 6.97 13.15
CA GLN A 81 -11.88 7.93 12.94
C GLN A 81 -11.38 7.87 11.50
N ALA A 82 -10.88 9.00 11.02
CA ALA A 82 -10.13 9.08 9.81
C ALA A 82 -8.77 8.38 9.97
N ARG A 83 -8.37 7.69 8.91
CA ARG A 83 -7.10 7.00 8.80
C ARG A 83 -6.50 7.29 7.43
N GLU A 84 -5.19 7.40 7.39
CA GLU A 84 -4.42 7.68 6.18
C GLU A 84 -3.34 6.61 6.04
N ARG A 85 -3.19 6.05 4.84
CA ARG A 85 -2.09 5.17 4.46
C ARG A 85 -1.68 5.52 3.04
N GLU A 86 -0.41 5.84 2.80
CA GLU A 86 0.10 6.17 1.45
C GLU A 86 -0.59 7.40 0.78
N GLY A 87 -1.15 8.33 1.55
CA GLY A 87 -1.96 9.45 1.05
C GLY A 87 -3.39 9.07 0.65
N CYS A 88 -3.76 7.80 0.85
CA CYS A 88 -5.12 7.31 0.71
C CYS A 88 -5.85 7.49 2.04
N HIS A 89 -6.89 8.33 2.01
CA HIS A 89 -7.71 8.65 3.17
C HIS A 89 -8.94 7.74 3.22
N ARG A 90 -9.20 7.16 4.39
CA ARG A 90 -10.34 6.28 4.66
C ARG A 90 -10.94 6.58 6.02
N VAL A 91 -12.18 6.13 6.22
CA VAL A 91 -12.84 6.15 7.53
C VAL A 91 -12.86 4.75 8.09
N GLN A 92 -12.27 4.57 9.27
CA GLN A 92 -12.40 3.35 10.05
C GLN A 92 -13.70 3.41 10.86
N LEU A 93 -14.58 2.44 10.66
CA LEU A 93 -15.90 2.33 11.29
C LEU A 93 -15.99 1.04 12.13
N GLY A 94 -16.40 1.16 13.38
CA GLY A 94 -16.43 0.02 14.30
C GLY A 94 -15.04 -0.61 14.52
N ARG A 95 -14.99 -1.92 14.81
CA ARG A 95 -13.72 -2.62 15.10
C ARG A 95 -12.90 -2.91 13.84
N PHE A 96 -13.55 -3.34 12.77
CA PHE A 96 -12.90 -3.86 11.56
C PHE A 96 -13.41 -3.23 10.26
N GLY A 97 -14.40 -2.33 10.33
CA GLY A 97 -15.04 -1.75 9.16
C GLY A 97 -14.24 -0.59 8.58
N TRP A 98 -14.33 -0.45 7.27
CA TRP A 98 -13.64 0.59 6.51
C TRP A 98 -14.57 1.16 5.44
N PHE A 99 -14.43 2.45 5.16
CA PHE A 99 -15.22 3.14 4.17
C PHE A 99 -14.34 4.12 3.38
N ASP A 100 -14.53 4.15 2.06
CA ASP A 100 -13.92 5.12 1.15
C ASP A 100 -14.93 6.23 0.82
N PRO A 101 -14.86 7.37 1.49
CA PRO A 101 -15.79 8.45 1.21
C PRO A 101 -15.50 9.19 -0.10
N PHE A 102 -14.27 9.15 -0.61
CA PHE A 102 -13.92 9.84 -1.85
C PHE A 102 -14.38 9.03 -3.06
N GLY A 103 -14.11 7.72 -3.05
CA GLY A 103 -14.65 6.80 -4.04
C GLY A 103 -16.18 6.83 -4.07
N ALA A 104 -16.84 6.87 -2.90
CA ALA A 104 -18.30 6.99 -2.83
C ALA A 104 -18.84 8.27 -3.48
N ILE A 105 -18.13 9.39 -3.36
CA ILE A 105 -18.52 10.65 -4.01
C ILE A 105 -18.26 10.60 -5.51
N GLN A 106 -17.09 10.14 -5.94
CA GLN A 106 -16.75 9.98 -7.35
C GLN A 106 -17.80 9.12 -8.08
N GLU A 107 -18.09 7.94 -7.52
CA GLU A 107 -19.08 7.02 -8.11
C GLU A 107 -20.51 7.58 -8.05
N ALA A 108 -20.82 8.48 -7.10
CA ALA A 108 -22.09 9.18 -7.09
C ALA A 108 -22.19 10.25 -8.18
N LEU A 109 -21.10 10.95 -8.50
CA LEU A 109 -21.05 11.92 -9.61
C LEU A 109 -21.20 11.23 -10.97
N ASP A 110 -20.62 10.03 -11.11
CA ASP A 110 -20.67 9.24 -12.34
C ASP A 110 -22.00 8.46 -12.52
N ALA A 111 -22.88 8.44 -11.51
CA ALA A 111 -24.12 7.67 -11.51
C ALA A 111 -25.28 8.41 -12.19
N GLU A 112 -26.21 7.64 -12.78
CA GLU A 112 -27.47 8.18 -13.34
C GLU A 112 -28.34 8.85 -12.25
N ASP A 113 -28.31 8.34 -11.03
CA ASP A 113 -28.97 8.93 -9.85
C ASP A 113 -27.97 9.04 -8.69
N PRO A 114 -27.32 10.21 -8.52
CA PRO A 114 -26.32 10.43 -7.47
C PRO A 114 -26.87 10.21 -6.05
N ARG A 115 -28.16 10.48 -5.82
CA ARG A 115 -28.77 10.33 -4.48
C ARG A 115 -28.98 8.86 -4.13
N ILE A 116 -29.47 8.07 -5.08
CA ILE A 116 -29.63 6.63 -4.88
C ILE A 116 -28.25 6.01 -4.65
N CYS A 117 -27.25 6.33 -5.50
CA CYS A 117 -25.88 5.84 -5.35
C CYS A 117 -25.31 6.16 -3.96
N LEU A 118 -25.39 7.43 -3.51
CA LEU A 118 -24.92 7.82 -2.18
C LEU A 118 -25.65 7.04 -1.06
N SER A 119 -26.96 6.83 -1.18
CA SER A 119 -27.74 6.08 -0.18
C SER A 119 -27.28 4.62 -0.04
N GLU A 120 -26.90 3.98 -1.14
CA GLU A 120 -26.37 2.62 -1.13
C GLU A 120 -25.02 2.55 -0.43
N TYR A 121 -24.13 3.52 -0.68
CA TYR A 121 -22.85 3.63 0.03
C TYR A 121 -23.03 3.91 1.52
N LEU A 122 -23.99 4.74 1.93
CA LEU A 122 -24.31 4.96 3.34
C LEU A 122 -24.78 3.65 4.02
N ALA A 123 -25.61 2.85 3.34
CA ALA A 123 -26.02 1.54 3.83
C ALA A 123 -24.84 0.55 3.94
N VAL A 124 -23.83 0.67 3.08
CA VAL A 124 -22.56 -0.07 3.23
C VAL A 124 -21.81 0.39 4.47
N ALA A 125 -21.66 1.70 4.69
CA ALA A 125 -20.98 2.26 5.86
C ALA A 125 -21.63 1.80 7.18
N GLU A 126 -22.97 1.80 7.25
CA GLU A 126 -23.72 1.29 8.40
C GLU A 126 -23.47 -0.21 8.64
N ARG A 127 -23.42 -1.02 7.56
CA ARG A 127 -23.09 -2.44 7.68
C ARG A 127 -21.65 -2.64 8.17
N GLU A 128 -20.70 -1.84 7.68
CA GLU A 128 -19.30 -1.88 8.12
C GLU A 128 -19.15 -1.57 9.61
N ALA A 129 -19.79 -0.49 10.09
CA ALA A 129 -19.79 -0.12 11.50
C ALA A 129 -20.34 -1.25 12.40
N ASN A 130 -21.34 -1.99 11.91
CA ASN A 130 -21.99 -3.09 12.63
C ASN A 130 -21.33 -4.47 12.43
N GLY A 131 -20.18 -4.54 11.76
CA GLY A 131 -19.47 -5.81 11.56
C GLY A 131 -20.14 -6.76 10.56
N ARG A 132 -21.02 -6.23 9.69
CA ARG A 132 -21.76 -6.96 8.65
C ARG A 132 -21.43 -6.46 7.25
N GLY A 133 -20.48 -5.53 7.14
CA GLY A 133 -20.04 -4.96 5.88
C GLY A 133 -19.08 -5.91 5.15
N PRO A 134 -18.84 -5.66 3.85
CA PRO A 134 -17.90 -6.43 3.05
C PRO A 134 -16.52 -6.65 3.70
N VAL A 135 -15.91 -5.61 4.25
CA VAL A 135 -14.57 -5.65 4.87
C VAL A 135 -14.65 -6.23 6.28
N SER A 136 -15.50 -5.65 7.13
CA SER A 136 -15.58 -6.03 8.54
C SER A 136 -15.97 -7.49 8.77
N ARG A 137 -16.87 -8.05 7.95
CA ARG A 137 -17.25 -9.46 8.03
C ARG A 137 -16.05 -10.38 7.75
N VAL A 138 -15.29 -10.07 6.71
CA VAL A 138 -14.14 -10.87 6.25
C VAL A 138 -13.02 -10.83 7.28
N VAL A 139 -12.69 -9.63 7.77
CA VAL A 139 -11.65 -9.46 8.78
C VAL A 139 -12.04 -10.12 10.10
N ARG A 140 -13.32 -10.01 10.51
CA ARG A 140 -13.83 -10.72 11.70
C ARG A 140 -13.65 -12.23 11.57
N ALA A 141 -14.09 -12.82 10.45
CA ALA A 141 -13.94 -14.26 10.22
C ALA A 141 -12.47 -14.70 10.27
N PHE A 142 -11.56 -13.90 9.68
CA PHE A 142 -10.12 -14.15 9.78
C PHE A 142 -9.61 -14.05 11.22
N ALA A 143 -9.97 -12.98 11.94
CA ALA A 143 -9.53 -12.74 13.31
C ALA A 143 -10.01 -13.84 14.28
N ASP A 144 -11.27 -14.25 14.18
CA ASP A 144 -11.85 -15.31 15.01
C ASP A 144 -11.14 -16.65 14.73
N THR A 145 -10.84 -16.94 13.46
CA THR A 145 -10.09 -18.14 13.07
C THR A 145 -8.64 -18.07 13.55
N LEU A 146 -7.99 -16.91 13.46
CA LEU A 146 -6.60 -16.71 13.89
C LEU A 146 -6.46 -16.94 15.39
N GLN A 147 -7.37 -16.38 16.18
CA GLN A 147 -7.39 -16.55 17.63
C GLN A 147 -7.55 -18.02 18.04
N HIS A 148 -8.27 -18.82 17.25
CA HIS A 148 -8.44 -20.25 17.51
C HIS A 148 -7.24 -21.10 17.10
N GLU A 149 -6.72 -20.88 15.88
CA GLU A 149 -5.68 -21.74 15.27
C GLU A 149 -4.26 -21.34 15.70
N ARG A 150 -4.03 -20.05 15.96
CA ARG A 150 -2.72 -19.45 16.27
C ARG A 150 -2.87 -18.35 17.33
N PRO A 151 -3.20 -18.70 18.58
CA PRO A 151 -3.38 -17.73 19.66
C PRO A 151 -2.09 -16.99 20.04
N ASP A 152 -0.94 -17.39 19.50
CA ASP A 152 0.35 -16.71 19.63
C ASP A 152 0.51 -15.50 18.67
N ILE A 153 -0.34 -15.40 17.64
CA ILE A 153 -0.31 -14.33 16.65
C ILE A 153 -1.54 -13.43 16.82
N ASP A 154 -1.29 -12.13 16.92
CA ASP A 154 -2.33 -11.10 16.98
C ASP A 154 -2.26 -10.15 15.78
N ILE A 155 -3.40 -9.54 15.46
CA ILE A 155 -3.48 -8.44 14.49
C ILE A 155 -2.94 -7.18 15.15
N GLU A 156 -1.81 -6.69 14.66
CA GLU A 156 -1.17 -5.46 15.15
C GLU A 156 -1.82 -4.22 14.52
N SER A 157 -2.10 -4.27 13.21
CA SER A 157 -2.81 -3.20 12.52
C SER A 157 -3.63 -3.69 11.34
N GLN A 158 -4.60 -2.88 10.93
CA GLN A 158 -5.46 -3.11 9.77
C GLN A 158 -5.59 -1.82 8.97
N PHE A 159 -5.58 -1.92 7.65
CA PHE A 159 -6.09 -0.91 6.74
C PHE A 159 -6.89 -1.61 5.64
N GLU A 160 -8.20 -1.37 5.62
CA GLU A 160 -9.13 -2.11 4.76
C GLU A 160 -8.99 -3.63 4.94
N LEU A 161 -8.63 -4.34 3.86
CA LEU A 161 -8.43 -5.80 3.82
C LEU A 161 -6.98 -6.21 4.07
N THR A 162 -6.07 -5.26 4.28
CA THR A 162 -4.67 -5.56 4.62
C THR A 162 -4.50 -5.59 6.13
N LEU A 163 -3.99 -6.72 6.63
CA LEU A 163 -3.66 -6.94 8.04
C LEU A 163 -2.17 -7.08 8.22
N ASP A 164 -1.64 -6.42 9.24
CA ASP A 164 -0.27 -6.63 9.70
C ASP A 164 -0.32 -7.33 11.06
N LEU A 165 0.49 -8.37 11.19
CA LEU A 165 0.52 -9.27 12.33
C LEU A 165 1.76 -9.03 13.17
N ASN A 166 1.66 -9.26 14.48
CA ASN A 166 2.75 -9.05 15.45
C ASN A 166 4.01 -9.90 15.20
N ASN A 167 3.94 -10.92 14.34
CA ASN A 167 5.07 -11.73 13.89
C ASN A 167 5.78 -11.16 12.65
N GLY A 168 5.40 -9.96 12.21
CA GLY A 168 5.96 -9.28 11.04
C GLY A 168 5.40 -9.77 9.70
N ALA A 169 4.40 -10.67 9.70
CA ALA A 169 3.70 -11.06 8.49
C ALA A 169 2.63 -10.03 8.11
N SER A 170 2.46 -9.81 6.81
CA SER A 170 1.38 -8.99 6.25
C SER A 170 0.49 -9.86 5.37
N VAL A 171 -0.82 -9.73 5.55
CA VAL A 171 -1.85 -10.59 4.94
C VAL A 171 -2.84 -9.71 4.19
N ASP A 172 -3.04 -9.99 2.91
CA ASP A 172 -4.08 -9.35 2.09
C ASP A 172 -5.30 -10.28 1.99
N LEU A 173 -6.43 -9.79 2.52
CA LEU A 173 -7.70 -10.53 2.57
C LEU A 173 -8.59 -10.31 1.34
N ALA A 174 -8.13 -9.64 0.28
CA ALA A 174 -8.91 -9.46 -0.96
C ALA A 174 -9.40 -10.78 -1.58
N ARG A 175 -8.65 -11.87 -1.41
CA ARG A 175 -9.09 -13.20 -1.86
C ARG A 175 -10.18 -13.79 -0.95
N LEU A 176 -10.07 -13.55 0.35
CA LEU A 176 -11.06 -14.02 1.32
C LEU A 176 -12.39 -13.27 1.11
N GLU A 177 -12.33 -11.98 0.81
CA GLU A 177 -13.51 -11.17 0.45
C GLU A 177 -14.23 -11.73 -0.77
N ARG A 178 -13.51 -12.07 -1.84
CA ARG A 178 -14.10 -12.69 -3.04
C ARG A 178 -14.80 -14.01 -2.72
N VAL A 179 -14.21 -14.85 -1.86
CA VAL A 179 -14.84 -16.11 -1.44
C VAL A 179 -16.09 -15.86 -0.60
N ALA A 180 -16.02 -14.92 0.35
CA ALA A 180 -17.12 -14.59 1.24
C ALA A 180 -18.31 -13.95 0.51
N ARG A 181 -18.08 -13.32 -0.65
CA ARG A 181 -19.14 -12.71 -1.48
C ARG A 181 -20.06 -13.75 -2.10
N ASP A 182 -19.51 -14.90 -2.48
CA ASP A 182 -20.20 -15.92 -3.29
C ASP A 182 -20.56 -17.20 -2.50
N GLN A 183 -20.09 -17.36 -1.26
CA GLN A 183 -20.20 -18.61 -0.49
C GLN A 183 -20.66 -18.37 0.96
N ASP A 184 -20.96 -19.46 1.67
CA ASP A 184 -21.38 -19.42 3.08
C ASP A 184 -20.21 -19.14 4.05
N ASP A 185 -20.56 -18.95 5.32
CA ASP A 185 -19.61 -18.61 6.38
C ASP A 185 -18.60 -19.76 6.64
N ASP A 186 -18.97 -21.01 6.33
CA ASP A 186 -18.10 -22.19 6.49
C ASP A 186 -16.96 -22.16 5.46
N ALA A 187 -17.27 -21.88 4.19
CA ALA A 187 -16.26 -21.76 3.15
C ALA A 187 -15.30 -20.58 3.40
N THR A 188 -15.82 -19.47 3.93
CA THR A 188 -15.01 -18.32 4.37
C THR A 188 -14.06 -18.73 5.50
N THR A 189 -14.55 -19.48 6.49
CA THR A 189 -13.73 -19.98 7.60
C THR A 189 -12.63 -20.93 7.12
N GLU A 190 -12.94 -21.83 6.19
CA GLU A 190 -11.92 -22.74 5.64
C GLU A 190 -10.87 -21.98 4.83
N ALA A 191 -11.28 -20.98 4.05
CA ALA A 191 -10.34 -20.10 3.36
C ALA A 191 -9.45 -19.32 4.36
N ALA A 192 -9.99 -18.84 5.47
CA ALA A 192 -9.22 -18.20 6.54
C ALA A 192 -8.22 -19.17 7.18
N ARG A 193 -8.63 -20.41 7.55
CA ARG A 193 -7.74 -21.46 8.07
C ARG A 193 -6.59 -21.75 7.10
N ARG A 194 -6.90 -21.83 5.81
CA ARG A 194 -5.89 -22.05 4.77
C ARG A 194 -4.86 -20.92 4.76
N ILE A 195 -5.26 -19.66 4.95
CA ILE A 195 -4.33 -18.52 5.08
C ILE A 195 -3.51 -18.61 6.36
N ILE A 196 -4.15 -18.90 7.50
CA ILE A 196 -3.50 -18.96 8.83
C ILE A 196 -2.45 -20.08 8.90
N SER A 197 -2.75 -21.26 8.35
CA SER A 197 -1.78 -22.37 8.27
C SER A 197 -0.54 -22.05 7.41
N MET A 198 -0.55 -20.94 6.65
CA MET A 198 0.61 -20.46 5.91
C MET A 198 1.48 -19.48 6.71
N LEU A 199 1.00 -19.00 7.86
CA LEU A 199 1.68 -17.97 8.66
C LEU A 199 2.91 -18.56 9.37
N PRO A 200 4.04 -17.83 9.40
CA PRO A 200 5.26 -18.29 10.06
C PRO A 200 5.11 -18.45 11.59
N GLY A 201 5.89 -19.38 12.18
CA GLY A 201 5.77 -19.92 13.55
C GLY A 201 4.88 -21.18 13.55
N ALA A 202 5.11 -22.30 14.23
CA ALA A 202 5.84 -22.55 15.47
C ALA A 202 6.85 -23.72 15.39
N ASP A 203 7.13 -24.28 14.21
CA ASP A 203 8.16 -25.32 14.07
C ASP A 203 9.36 -24.81 13.29
N THR A 204 10.56 -25.21 13.74
CA THR A 204 11.83 -25.15 13.02
C THR A 204 11.62 -25.46 11.55
N GLN A 205 11.46 -24.43 10.73
CA GLN A 205 11.26 -24.58 9.31
C GLN A 205 12.54 -25.22 8.75
N GLU A 206 12.45 -26.48 8.33
CA GLU A 206 13.53 -27.20 7.67
C GLU A 206 14.12 -26.29 6.58
N ALA A 207 15.42 -26.04 6.67
CA ALA A 207 16.12 -25.19 5.73
C ALA A 207 15.85 -25.71 4.30
N THR A 208 15.29 -24.86 3.44
CA THR A 208 14.96 -25.28 2.07
C THR A 208 16.25 -25.64 1.35
N PRO A 209 16.42 -26.88 0.86
CA PRO A 209 17.65 -27.28 0.19
C PRO A 209 17.92 -26.42 -1.04
N TRP A 210 19.21 -26.17 -1.34
CA TRP A 210 19.62 -25.30 -2.44
C TRP A 210 18.92 -25.61 -3.77
N HIS A 211 18.83 -26.89 -4.15
CA HIS A 211 18.22 -27.29 -5.42
C HIS A 211 16.75 -26.86 -5.56
N GLN A 212 16.03 -26.70 -4.44
CA GLN A 212 14.64 -26.21 -4.43
C GLN A 212 14.56 -24.69 -4.24
N ALA A 213 15.55 -24.10 -3.57
CA ALA A 213 15.66 -22.67 -3.34
C ALA A 213 16.07 -21.92 -4.61
N ALA A 214 17.03 -22.46 -5.37
CA ALA A 214 17.72 -21.79 -6.46
C ALA A 214 16.79 -21.19 -7.52
N SER A 215 15.73 -21.90 -7.93
CA SER A 215 14.78 -21.42 -8.95
C SER A 215 13.76 -20.41 -8.43
N ARG A 216 13.61 -20.32 -7.11
CA ARG A 216 12.63 -19.45 -6.42
C ARG A 216 13.26 -18.20 -5.83
N LEU A 217 14.58 -18.20 -5.73
CA LEU A 217 15.36 -17.16 -5.09
C LEU A 217 15.28 -15.85 -5.87
N LEU A 218 14.94 -14.77 -5.19
CA LEU A 218 14.88 -13.42 -5.77
C LEU A 218 15.47 -12.39 -4.81
N PRO A 219 16.08 -11.32 -5.36
CA PRO A 219 16.59 -10.23 -4.56
C PRO A 219 15.43 -9.35 -4.09
N ARG A 220 15.57 -8.84 -2.88
CA ARG A 220 14.65 -7.87 -2.30
C ARG A 220 15.44 -6.75 -1.67
N LEU A 221 15.16 -5.51 -2.07
CA LEU A 221 15.73 -4.35 -1.39
C LEU A 221 14.96 -4.08 -0.09
N VAL A 222 15.70 -3.79 0.97
CA VAL A 222 15.19 -3.48 2.32
C VAL A 222 15.97 -2.32 2.92
N SER A 223 15.39 -1.62 3.90
CA SER A 223 16.08 -0.56 4.63
C SER A 223 17.01 -1.11 5.71
N ARG A 224 17.98 -0.29 6.12
CA ARG A 224 18.77 -0.57 7.32
C ARG A 224 17.90 -0.69 8.57
N GLN A 225 16.94 0.21 8.73
CA GLN A 225 15.99 0.21 9.84
C GLN A 225 15.20 -1.10 9.94
N PHE A 226 14.74 -1.64 8.81
CA PHE A 226 14.04 -2.93 8.78
C PHE A 226 14.93 -4.06 9.33
N LEU A 227 16.20 -4.10 8.94
CA LEU A 227 17.14 -5.12 9.43
C LEU A 227 17.42 -4.95 10.92
N ASP A 228 17.60 -3.72 11.40
CA ASP A 228 17.89 -3.43 12.80
C ASP A 228 16.71 -3.73 13.73
N ALA A 229 15.48 -3.76 13.20
CA ALA A 229 14.27 -4.11 13.96
C ALA A 229 14.07 -5.63 14.16
N LEU A 230 14.85 -6.47 13.47
CA LEU A 230 14.68 -7.93 13.54
C LEU A 230 15.34 -8.52 14.80
N PRO A 231 14.68 -9.46 15.50
CA PRO A 231 15.30 -10.20 16.60
C PRO A 231 16.54 -10.98 16.12
N GLY A 232 17.57 -11.10 16.97
CA GLY A 232 18.85 -11.72 16.59
C GLY A 232 18.74 -13.15 16.05
N GLU A 233 17.76 -13.94 16.50
CA GLU A 233 17.48 -15.30 16.01
C GLU A 233 16.85 -15.34 14.60
N GLN A 234 16.37 -14.20 14.10
CA GLN A 234 15.75 -14.02 12.80
C GLN A 234 16.66 -13.30 11.80
N ALA A 235 17.99 -13.33 12.02
CA ALA A 235 18.97 -12.67 11.16
C ALA A 235 18.83 -13.11 9.69
N LEU A 236 18.40 -12.18 8.85
CA LEU A 236 18.26 -12.38 7.41
C LEU A 236 19.61 -12.29 6.72
N TYR A 237 19.73 -12.99 5.59
CA TYR A 237 20.83 -12.71 4.67
C TYR A 237 20.68 -11.28 4.16
N ALA A 238 21.72 -10.46 4.36
CA ALA A 238 21.73 -9.08 3.91
C ALA A 238 23.12 -8.64 3.42
N GLU A 239 23.15 -7.82 2.37
CA GLU A 239 24.35 -7.14 1.87
C GLU A 239 24.07 -5.66 1.67
N CYS A 240 25.05 -4.80 1.98
CA CYS A 240 24.93 -3.36 1.70
C CYS A 240 25.03 -3.11 0.18
N VAL A 241 24.04 -2.39 -0.37
CA VAL A 241 24.07 -1.90 -1.74
C VAL A 241 24.66 -0.48 -1.79
N GLY A 242 24.34 0.33 -0.78
CA GLY A 242 24.85 1.70 -0.60
C GLY A 242 23.82 2.60 0.08
N GLY A 243 24.29 3.62 0.80
CA GLY A 243 23.42 4.41 1.67
C GLY A 243 22.68 3.53 2.69
N ASP A 244 21.37 3.73 2.83
CA ASP A 244 20.51 2.93 3.73
C ASP A 244 19.92 1.68 3.05
N VAL A 245 20.29 1.40 1.80
CA VAL A 245 19.73 0.31 0.98
C VAL A 245 20.52 -0.97 1.14
N HIS A 246 19.82 -2.03 1.53
CA HIS A 246 20.38 -3.37 1.66
C HIS A 246 19.66 -4.35 0.72
N LEU A 247 20.41 -5.32 0.20
CA LEU A 247 19.90 -6.47 -0.51
C LEU A 247 19.64 -7.58 0.50
N ALA A 248 18.40 -8.04 0.59
CA ALA A 248 18.02 -9.31 1.20
C ALA A 248 17.61 -10.33 0.13
N LEU A 249 17.52 -11.61 0.52
CA LEU A 249 17.06 -12.69 -0.35
C LEU A 249 15.66 -13.16 0.06
N GLN A 250 14.84 -13.50 -0.93
CA GLN A 250 13.53 -14.12 -0.72
C GLN A 250 13.35 -15.38 -1.55
N LEU A 251 12.66 -16.37 -1.00
CA LEU A 251 12.07 -17.46 -1.78
C LEU A 251 10.64 -17.09 -2.15
N ARG A 252 10.36 -16.97 -3.45
CA ARG A 252 9.00 -16.77 -3.95
C ARG A 252 8.35 -18.09 -4.36
N TYR A 253 7.20 -18.33 -3.79
CA TYR A 253 6.23 -19.35 -4.17
C TYR A 253 5.08 -18.67 -4.92
N ALA A 254 4.16 -19.44 -5.50
CA ALA A 254 3.10 -18.90 -6.36
C ALA A 254 2.39 -17.69 -5.75
N GLU A 255 1.94 -17.82 -4.50
CA GLU A 255 1.14 -16.80 -3.80
C GLU A 255 1.86 -16.24 -2.57
N ARG A 256 3.15 -16.57 -2.36
CA ARG A 256 3.87 -16.28 -1.10
C ARG A 256 5.31 -15.89 -1.35
N ALA A 257 5.89 -15.12 -0.44
CA ALA A 257 7.33 -14.91 -0.37
C ALA A 257 7.78 -14.99 1.09
N ARG A 258 8.96 -15.55 1.33
CA ARG A 258 9.62 -15.47 2.64
C ARG A 258 11.04 -14.99 2.48
N TYR A 259 11.55 -14.23 3.45
CA TYR A 259 12.96 -13.90 3.51
C TYR A 259 13.81 -15.14 3.83
N VAL A 260 15.04 -15.14 3.34
CA VAL A 260 16.03 -16.18 3.58
C VAL A 260 16.93 -15.75 4.73
N ARG A 261 17.10 -16.64 5.72
CA ARG A 261 17.98 -16.40 6.87
C ARG A 261 19.44 -16.62 6.50
N THR A 262 20.35 -15.93 7.21
CA THR A 262 21.79 -16.11 7.03
C THR A 262 22.21 -17.56 7.22
N ALA A 263 21.69 -18.23 8.25
CA ALA A 263 21.96 -19.64 8.53
C ALA A 263 21.53 -20.59 7.40
N GLU A 264 20.46 -20.26 6.66
CA GLU A 264 20.03 -21.06 5.51
C GLU A 264 21.00 -20.94 4.34
N VAL A 265 21.49 -19.72 4.07
CA VAL A 265 22.50 -19.51 3.03
C VAL A 265 23.82 -20.20 3.38
N ASP A 266 24.23 -20.13 4.65
CA ASP A 266 25.43 -20.82 5.15
C ASP A 266 25.30 -22.35 5.05
N GLY A 267 24.08 -22.88 5.17
CA GLY A 267 23.78 -24.30 5.04
C GLY A 267 23.76 -24.83 3.60
N TRP A 268 23.75 -23.98 2.57
CA TRP A 268 23.67 -24.41 1.16
C TRP A 268 24.96 -24.99 0.58
N ALA A 269 26.05 -25.06 1.36
CA ALA A 269 27.36 -25.58 0.95
C ALA A 269 27.90 -24.92 -0.36
N LEU A 270 27.57 -23.66 -0.56
CA LEU A 270 27.99 -22.82 -1.68
C LEU A 270 28.63 -21.54 -1.13
N GLU A 271 29.42 -20.86 -1.96
CA GLU A 271 29.84 -19.50 -1.63
C GLU A 271 28.60 -18.59 -1.51
N ARG A 272 28.55 -17.71 -0.51
CA ARG A 272 27.44 -16.76 -0.32
C ARG A 272 27.14 -15.94 -1.58
N SER A 273 28.20 -15.58 -2.31
CA SER A 273 28.14 -14.90 -3.62
C SER A 273 27.28 -15.65 -4.65
N ALA A 274 27.24 -16.98 -4.60
CA ALA A 274 26.47 -17.82 -5.53
C ALA A 274 24.96 -17.65 -5.33
N ALA A 275 24.49 -17.55 -4.08
CA ALA A 275 23.08 -17.29 -3.78
C ALA A 275 22.63 -15.94 -4.34
N ARG A 276 23.44 -14.89 -4.11
CA ARG A 276 23.22 -13.57 -4.70
C ARG A 276 23.19 -13.61 -6.22
N HIS A 277 24.18 -14.24 -6.86
CA HIS A 277 24.23 -14.34 -8.32
C HIS A 277 23.00 -15.05 -8.89
N GLN A 278 22.57 -16.16 -8.29
CA GLN A 278 21.39 -16.87 -8.73
C GLN A 278 20.11 -16.01 -8.59
N ALA A 279 19.98 -15.26 -7.50
CA ALA A 279 18.84 -14.36 -7.30
C ALA A 279 18.79 -13.27 -8.39
N ILE A 280 19.93 -12.65 -8.69
CA ILE A 280 20.04 -11.61 -9.72
C ILE A 280 19.74 -12.20 -11.11
N GLU A 281 20.20 -13.40 -11.42
CA GLU A 281 19.89 -14.07 -12.69
C GLU A 281 18.39 -14.39 -12.81
N ASN A 282 17.76 -14.84 -11.72
CA ASN A 282 16.31 -15.04 -11.69
C ASN A 282 15.56 -13.72 -11.92
N LEU A 283 15.99 -12.60 -11.31
CA LEU A 283 15.41 -11.28 -11.56
C LEU A 283 15.60 -10.84 -13.02
N ARG A 284 16.78 -11.07 -13.59
CA ARG A 284 17.09 -10.77 -14.99
C ARG A 284 16.18 -11.54 -15.94
N SER A 285 15.98 -12.83 -15.69
CA SER A 285 15.09 -13.68 -16.49
C SER A 285 13.64 -13.17 -16.51
N ARG A 286 13.17 -12.59 -15.40
CA ARG A 286 11.85 -11.97 -15.24
C ARG A 286 11.77 -10.54 -15.80
N SER A 287 12.92 -9.95 -16.13
CA SER A 287 13.04 -8.56 -16.56
C SER A 287 13.52 -8.45 -18.02
N ARG A 288 13.23 -9.44 -18.87
CA ARG A 288 13.62 -9.43 -20.30
C ARG A 288 13.18 -8.18 -21.04
N LYS A 289 11.99 -7.67 -20.75
CA LYS A 289 11.50 -6.35 -21.19
C LYS A 289 11.38 -5.48 -19.96
N LEU A 290 11.91 -4.26 -19.99
CA LEU A 290 11.73 -3.28 -18.91
C LEU A 290 10.63 -2.30 -19.33
N ARG A 291 9.52 -2.27 -18.61
CA ARG A 291 8.43 -1.32 -18.86
C ARG A 291 8.69 -0.04 -18.10
N LEU A 292 8.84 1.05 -18.84
CA LEU A 292 9.07 2.38 -18.30
C LEU A 292 7.84 3.23 -18.57
N GLU A 293 7.45 3.99 -17.56
CA GLU A 293 6.36 4.95 -17.64
C GLU A 293 6.92 6.33 -17.27
N ARG A 294 6.67 7.31 -18.13
CA ARG A 294 7.08 8.69 -17.88
C ARG A 294 6.17 9.31 -16.83
N ILE A 295 6.77 9.88 -15.78
CA ILE A 295 6.04 10.59 -14.73
C ILE A 295 6.03 12.09 -15.02
N SER A 296 7.17 12.62 -15.45
CA SER A 296 7.36 14.03 -15.78
C SER A 296 8.48 14.18 -16.82
N GLU A 297 8.93 15.40 -17.06
CA GLU A 297 10.12 15.62 -17.87
C GLU A 297 11.36 15.04 -17.17
N GLY A 298 12.12 14.22 -17.89
CA GLY A 298 13.35 13.63 -17.38
C GLY A 298 13.22 12.60 -16.26
N VAL A 299 12.01 12.31 -15.75
CA VAL A 299 11.76 11.30 -14.71
C VAL A 299 10.77 10.23 -15.17
N MET A 300 11.14 8.97 -14.91
CA MET A 300 10.38 7.77 -15.23
C MET A 300 10.28 6.84 -14.02
N ARG A 301 9.28 5.94 -14.05
CA ARG A 301 9.19 4.79 -13.16
C ARG A 301 9.24 3.48 -13.93
N VAL A 302 9.76 2.45 -13.30
CA VAL A 302 9.52 1.07 -13.75
C VAL A 302 8.11 0.64 -13.32
N ARG A 303 7.37 0.01 -14.22
CA ARG A 303 6.01 -0.50 -13.96
C ARG A 303 5.83 -1.91 -14.50
N GLN A 304 6.34 -2.90 -13.76
CA GLN A 304 6.11 -4.31 -14.10
C GLN A 304 4.95 -4.90 -13.33
N GLY A 305 4.68 -4.40 -12.12
CA GLY A 305 3.56 -4.86 -11.30
C GLY A 305 3.73 -6.27 -10.74
N ASP A 306 4.97 -6.78 -10.64
CA ASP A 306 5.27 -8.12 -10.13
C ASP A 306 5.89 -8.11 -8.72
N GLY A 307 5.91 -6.95 -8.07
CA GLY A 307 6.44 -6.75 -6.74
C GLY A 307 7.97 -6.65 -6.65
N LEU A 308 8.67 -6.51 -7.78
CA LEU A 308 10.14 -6.50 -7.87
C LEU A 308 10.71 -5.23 -8.48
N ASP A 309 9.90 -4.17 -8.64
CA ASP A 309 10.31 -2.97 -9.37
C ASP A 309 11.51 -2.29 -8.72
N GLY A 310 11.51 -2.10 -7.40
CA GLY A 310 12.68 -1.57 -6.68
C GLY A 310 13.94 -2.44 -6.86
N ALA A 311 13.79 -3.77 -6.86
CA ALA A 311 14.90 -4.71 -7.01
C ALA A 311 15.60 -4.62 -8.37
N ARG A 312 14.93 -4.05 -9.39
CA ARG A 312 15.52 -3.88 -10.74
C ARG A 312 16.67 -2.88 -10.80
N LEU A 313 16.90 -2.13 -9.72
CA LEU A 313 18.13 -1.37 -9.50
C LEU A 313 19.39 -2.26 -9.60
N LEU A 314 19.25 -3.55 -9.27
CA LEU A 314 20.33 -4.53 -9.24
C LEU A 314 20.56 -5.26 -10.58
N LEU A 315 19.80 -4.90 -11.64
CA LEU A 315 19.98 -5.53 -12.94
C LEU A 315 21.37 -5.18 -13.53
N PRO A 316 22.22 -6.17 -13.86
CA PRO A 316 23.57 -5.89 -14.37
C PRO A 316 23.57 -5.13 -15.70
N ASP A 317 22.52 -5.28 -16.49
CA ASP A 317 22.36 -4.66 -17.81
C ASP A 317 21.48 -3.39 -17.77
N LEU A 318 21.16 -2.86 -16.58
CA LEU A 318 20.32 -1.67 -16.45
C LEU A 318 20.93 -0.46 -17.16
N ALA A 319 22.21 -0.15 -16.92
CA ALA A 319 22.89 0.98 -17.55
C ALA A 319 22.84 0.88 -19.09
N ALA A 320 23.12 -0.30 -19.65
CA ALA A 320 23.06 -0.54 -21.09
C ALA A 320 21.63 -0.48 -21.68
N ARG A 321 20.59 -0.69 -20.86
CA ARG A 321 19.19 -0.49 -21.26
C ARG A 321 18.83 0.99 -21.30
N LEU A 322 19.25 1.74 -20.29
CA LEU A 322 18.95 3.16 -20.18
C LEU A 322 19.72 4.01 -21.20
N ALA A 323 20.98 3.66 -21.48
CA ALA A 323 21.79 4.31 -22.52
C ALA A 323 21.20 4.21 -23.93
N ARG A 324 20.29 3.24 -24.19
CA ARG A 324 19.57 3.15 -25.47
C ARG A 324 18.40 4.12 -25.58
N LEU A 325 17.98 4.74 -24.49
CA LEU A 325 16.87 5.70 -24.45
C LEU A 325 17.38 7.13 -24.62
N ALA A 326 18.50 7.45 -23.98
CA ALA A 326 19.16 8.75 -24.09
C ALA A 326 20.65 8.64 -23.71
N ASP A 327 21.46 9.52 -24.31
CA ASP A 327 22.89 9.67 -24.03
C ASP A 327 23.11 10.66 -22.88
N GLU A 328 22.58 10.30 -21.70
CA GLU A 328 22.69 11.08 -20.46
C GLU A 328 23.03 10.16 -19.28
N THR A 329 23.61 10.74 -18.22
CA THR A 329 23.82 10.04 -16.95
C THR A 329 22.46 9.77 -16.30
N TRP A 330 22.23 8.50 -15.94
CA TRP A 330 21.01 8.07 -15.27
C TRP A 330 21.21 7.96 -13.76
N ILE A 331 20.31 8.57 -13.01
CA ILE A 331 20.19 8.46 -11.56
C ILE A 331 18.96 7.61 -11.24
N ALA A 332 19.05 6.81 -10.18
CA ALA A 332 17.99 5.92 -9.75
C ALA A 332 17.71 6.06 -8.24
N ALA A 333 16.48 5.78 -7.85
CA ALA A 333 16.07 5.67 -6.45
C ALA A 333 15.08 4.51 -6.28
N ALA A 334 15.25 3.72 -5.23
CA ALA A 334 14.36 2.62 -4.87
C ALA A 334 13.70 2.90 -3.50
N PRO A 335 12.73 3.83 -3.43
CA PRO A 335 12.12 4.26 -2.18
C PRO A 335 11.36 3.16 -1.45
N HIS A 336 10.77 2.20 -2.18
CA HIS A 336 10.17 1.01 -1.62
C HIS A 336 10.10 -0.12 -2.65
N ARG A 337 9.55 -1.27 -2.25
CA ARG A 337 9.57 -2.52 -3.01
C ARG A 337 9.07 -2.45 -4.46
N ASP A 338 8.04 -1.65 -4.71
CA ASP A 338 7.28 -1.64 -5.96
C ASP A 338 7.59 -0.40 -6.80
N VAL A 339 8.60 0.37 -6.40
CA VAL A 339 8.99 1.59 -7.10
C VAL A 339 10.49 1.62 -7.32
N LEU A 340 10.83 1.75 -8.60
CA LEU A 340 12.14 2.20 -9.05
C LEU A 340 11.94 3.45 -9.89
N LEU A 341 12.40 4.57 -9.35
CA LEU A 341 12.45 5.84 -10.06
C LEU A 341 13.77 5.95 -10.79
N LEU A 342 13.70 6.48 -12.00
CA LEU A 342 14.83 6.71 -12.89
C LEU A 342 14.73 8.14 -13.39
N GLY A 343 15.82 8.90 -13.36
CA GLY A 343 15.84 10.24 -13.91
C GLY A 343 17.20 10.58 -14.50
N TYR A 344 17.22 11.57 -15.37
CA TYR A 344 18.49 12.14 -15.83
C TYR A 344 19.16 12.91 -14.69
N GLU A 345 20.48 13.00 -14.73
CA GLU A 345 21.27 13.82 -13.80
C GLU A 345 20.82 15.30 -13.79
N SER A 346 20.40 15.82 -14.94
CA SER A 346 19.82 17.17 -15.09
C SER A 346 18.52 17.37 -14.28
N PHE A 347 17.80 16.30 -13.95
CA PHE A 347 16.54 16.30 -13.18
C PHE A 347 16.71 15.69 -11.77
N VAL A 348 17.95 15.61 -11.26
CA VAL A 348 18.25 14.94 -9.97
C VAL A 348 17.47 15.53 -8.78
N HIS A 349 17.22 16.84 -8.75
CA HIS A 349 16.46 17.48 -7.67
C HIS A 349 14.99 17.05 -7.66
N GLU A 350 14.36 16.93 -8.84
CA GLU A 350 12.99 16.45 -8.94
C GLU A 350 12.92 14.96 -8.57
N LEU A 351 13.87 14.16 -9.06
CA LEU A 351 13.99 12.75 -8.70
C LEU A 351 14.16 12.56 -7.19
N ALA A 352 15.01 13.36 -6.54
CA ALA A 352 15.26 13.32 -5.10
C ALA A 352 13.97 13.59 -4.32
N LYS A 353 13.28 14.69 -4.64
CA LYS A 353 12.01 15.04 -4.01
C LYS A 353 10.98 13.92 -4.16
N ARG A 354 10.83 13.36 -5.37
CA ARG A 354 9.91 12.24 -5.60
C ARG A 354 10.30 10.98 -4.85
N ALA A 355 11.60 10.70 -4.71
CA ALA A 355 12.10 9.57 -3.94
C ALA A 355 11.82 9.74 -2.44
N GLU A 356 12.02 10.95 -1.90
CA GLU A 356 11.67 11.29 -0.52
C GLU A 356 10.17 11.17 -0.28
N ASP A 357 9.34 11.78 -1.14
CA ASP A 357 7.88 11.70 -1.05
C ASP A 357 7.39 10.25 -1.14
N ALA A 358 8.02 9.43 -1.99
CA ALA A 358 7.68 8.02 -2.13
C ALA A 358 8.15 7.18 -0.93
N ALA A 359 9.32 7.47 -0.36
CA ALA A 359 9.82 6.79 0.82
C ALA A 359 8.99 7.16 2.06
N GLN A 360 8.66 8.44 2.26
CA GLN A 360 7.85 8.90 3.39
C GLN A 360 6.44 8.31 3.39
N ARG A 361 5.86 8.10 2.19
CA ARG A 361 4.52 7.52 2.06
C ARG A 361 4.49 6.01 2.15
N ALA A 362 5.60 5.31 1.90
CA ALA A 362 5.63 3.85 1.86
C ALA A 362 5.47 3.23 3.26
N PRO A 363 4.67 2.15 3.43
CA PRO A 363 4.52 1.46 4.72
C PRO A 363 5.81 0.79 5.19
N HIS A 364 6.60 0.31 4.23
CA HIS A 364 7.91 -0.30 4.45
C HIS A 364 8.92 0.40 3.53
N PRO A 365 9.38 1.60 3.91
CA PRO A 365 10.36 2.32 3.12
C PRO A 365 11.67 1.55 3.07
N ILE A 366 12.33 1.64 1.92
CA ILE A 366 13.69 1.17 1.71
C ILE A 366 14.64 2.35 1.95
N SER A 367 14.68 3.32 1.03
CA SER A 367 15.42 4.57 1.19
C SER A 367 15.17 5.52 0.02
N ALA A 368 15.19 6.82 0.28
CA ALA A 368 15.26 7.85 -0.76
C ALA A 368 16.69 8.06 -1.33
N SER A 369 17.67 7.25 -0.91
CA SER A 369 19.05 7.31 -1.42
C SER A 369 19.09 7.27 -2.95
N LEU A 370 19.90 8.15 -3.52
CA LEU A 370 20.13 8.23 -4.96
C LEU A 370 21.36 7.41 -5.37
N PHE A 371 21.27 6.82 -6.56
CA PHE A 371 22.32 6.00 -7.13
C PHE A 371 22.61 6.43 -8.56
N ALA A 372 23.87 6.69 -8.89
CA ALA A 372 24.29 6.71 -10.27
C ALA A 372 24.20 5.29 -10.85
N VAL A 373 23.53 5.13 -11.98
CA VAL A 373 23.40 3.85 -12.66
C VAL A 373 24.61 3.63 -13.56
N THR A 374 25.51 2.74 -13.17
CA THR A 374 26.76 2.47 -13.89
C THR A 374 26.79 1.07 -14.49
N GLN A 375 27.72 0.81 -15.40
CA GLN A 375 28.00 -0.54 -15.93
C GLN A 375 28.42 -1.56 -14.86
N HIS A 376 28.85 -1.09 -13.68
CA HIS A 376 29.24 -1.94 -12.55
C HIS A 376 28.12 -2.09 -11.51
N GLY A 377 26.92 -1.56 -11.79
CA GLY A 377 25.79 -1.54 -10.88
C GLY A 377 25.53 -0.15 -10.27
N PRO A 378 24.61 -0.06 -9.30
CA PRO A 378 24.27 1.19 -8.65
C PRO A 378 25.43 1.70 -7.79
N ARG A 379 25.81 2.97 -7.95
CA ARG A 379 26.80 3.65 -7.12
C ARG A 379 26.10 4.71 -6.28
N PRO A 380 26.12 4.63 -4.93
CA PRO A 380 25.45 5.62 -4.09
C PRO A 380 26.05 7.02 -4.33
N LEU A 381 25.18 8.01 -4.45
CA LEU A 381 25.58 9.42 -4.45
C LEU A 381 25.68 9.94 -3.01
N PRO A 382 26.61 10.86 -2.72
CA PRO A 382 26.61 11.57 -1.46
C PRO A 382 25.31 12.37 -1.31
N ARG A 383 24.78 12.43 -0.09
CA ARG A 383 23.65 13.30 0.26
C ARG A 383 24.06 14.77 0.20
#